data_AF-A0A7W0XMP3-F1
#
_entry.id   AF-A0A7W0XMP3-F1
#
_cell.length_a   1.000
_cell.length_b   1.000
_cell.length_c   1.000
_cell.angle_alpha   90.00
_cell.angle_beta   90.00
_cell.angle_gamma   90.00
#
_symmetry.space_group_name_H-M   'P 1'
#
loop_
_entity.id
_entity.type
_entity.pdbx_description
1 polymer ?
#
loop_
_entity_poly.entity_id
_entity_poly.type
_entity_poly.pdbx_seq_one_letter_code
_entity_poly.pdbx_strand_id
1 'polypeptide(L)'
;FAAILGLLWLSTVPPTSGLVAIMFGPKYMATLMGIVFFSHQVGAFLGVWLGGRLYDETGSYDVVWWLGVALGVFAAIVHWPIQERPAYTGLPA
;
A
#
# COMPACT_ATOMS: atom_id res chain seq x y z
N PHE A 1 16.81 -9.49 -12.75
CA PHE A 1 16.86 -8.34 -11.82
C PHE A 1 15.79 -7.29 -12.14
N ALA A 2 15.90 -6.55 -13.24
CA ALA A 2 14.97 -5.46 -13.58
C ALA A 2 13.49 -5.87 -13.66
N ALA A 3 13.18 -7.02 -14.28
CA ALA A 3 11.80 -7.51 -14.35
C ALA A 3 11.19 -7.83 -12.97
N ILE A 4 11.99 -8.42 -12.07
CA ILE A 4 11.55 -8.78 -10.71
C ILE A 4 11.36 -7.52 -9.86
N LEU A 5 12.30 -6.57 -9.94
CA LEU A 5 12.13 -5.30 -9.25
C LEU A 5 10.94 -4.52 -9.80
N GLY A 6 10.77 -4.45 -11.12
CA GLY A 6 9.60 -3.80 -11.71
C GLY A 6 8.29 -4.41 -11.21
N LEU A 7 8.21 -5.74 -11.17
CA LEU A 7 7.00 -6.44 -10.72
C LEU A 7 6.72 -6.24 -9.22
N LEU A 8 7.73 -6.35 -8.36
CA LEU A 8 7.53 -6.33 -6.90
C LEU A 8 7.55 -4.92 -6.32
N TRP A 9 8.44 -4.06 -6.80
CA TRP A 9 8.62 -2.70 -6.28
C TRP A 9 7.47 -1.76 -6.66
N LEU A 10 6.94 -1.90 -7.87
CA LEU A 10 5.84 -1.08 -8.39
C LEU A 10 4.49 -1.80 -8.33
N SER A 11 4.38 -2.88 -7.54
CA SER A 11 3.18 -3.72 -7.47
C SER A 11 1.93 -3.01 -6.93
N THR A 12 2.08 -1.85 -6.27
CA THR A 12 0.98 -1.16 -5.58
C THR A 12 0.69 0.24 -6.12
N VAL A 13 1.70 0.99 -6.56
CA VAL A 13 1.51 2.42 -6.90
C VAL A 13 0.62 2.63 -8.14
N PRO A 14 0.92 2.05 -9.33
CA PRO A 14 0.03 2.17 -10.49
C PRO A 14 -1.36 1.53 -10.31
N PRO A 15 -1.49 0.34 -9.69
CA PRO A 15 -2.82 -0.24 -9.43
C PRO A 15 -3.68 0.63 -8.49
N THR A 16 -3.09 1.19 -7.44
CA THR A 16 -3.83 2.04 -6.49
C THR A 16 -4.32 3.33 -7.18
N SER A 17 -3.47 3.99 -7.96
CA SER A 17 -3.88 5.20 -8.70
C SER A 17 -4.93 4.89 -9.77
N GLY A 18 -4.84 3.74 -10.43
CA GLY A 18 -5.85 3.23 -11.37
C GLY A 18 -7.20 2.98 -10.68
N LEU A 19 -7.21 2.29 -9.54
CA LEU A 19 -8.41 2.05 -8.74
C LEU A 19 -9.05 3.37 -8.28
N VAL A 20 -8.27 4.33 -7.79
CA VAL A 20 -8.79 5.64 -7.39
C VAL A 20 -9.48 6.34 -8.57
N ALA A 21 -8.86 6.30 -9.75
CA ALA A 21 -9.43 6.89 -10.96
C ALA A 21 -10.73 6.19 -11.39
N ILE A 22 -10.77 4.85 -11.38
CA ILE A 22 -11.96 4.05 -11.75
C ILE A 22 -13.10 4.25 -10.75
N MET A 23 -12.79 4.25 -9.45
CA MET A 23 -13.80 4.23 -8.39
C MET A 23 -14.34 5.62 -8.05
N PHE A 24 -13.50 6.68 -8.11
CA PHE A 24 -13.85 8.01 -7.62
C PHE A 24 -13.72 9.13 -8.67
N GLY A 25 -13.16 8.83 -9.85
CA GLY A 25 -12.91 9.82 -10.90
C GLY A 25 -11.83 10.85 -10.54
N PRO A 26 -11.56 11.83 -11.44
CA PRO A 26 -10.43 12.74 -11.29
C PRO A 26 -10.66 13.87 -10.28
N LYS A 27 -11.92 14.18 -9.95
CA LYS A 27 -12.31 15.38 -9.17
C LYS A 27 -11.58 15.52 -7.83
N TYR A 28 -11.41 14.41 -7.12
CA TYR A 28 -10.75 14.37 -5.80
C TYR A 28 -9.44 13.58 -5.80
N MET A 29 -8.88 13.33 -6.98
CA MET A 29 -7.72 12.45 -7.15
C MET A 29 -6.50 12.96 -6.38
N ALA A 30 -6.23 14.27 -6.40
CA ALA A 30 -5.11 14.85 -5.66
C ALA A 30 -5.24 14.63 -4.14
N THR A 31 -6.43 14.82 -3.58
CA THR A 31 -6.69 14.62 -2.14
C THR A 31 -6.58 13.14 -1.75
N LEU A 32 -7.20 12.25 -2.52
CA LEU A 32 -7.15 10.80 -2.27
C LEU A 32 -5.73 10.26 -2.38
N MET A 33 -4.98 10.65 -3.42
CA MET A 33 -3.58 10.28 -3.56
C MET A 33 -2.70 10.91 -2.46
N GLY A 34 -3.04 12.11 -1.98
CA GLY A 34 -2.40 12.74 -0.83
C GLY A 34 -2.58 11.93 0.46
N ILE A 35 -3.78 11.39 0.71
CA ILE A 35 -4.05 10.50 1.84
C ILE A 35 -3.27 9.19 1.70
N VAL A 36 -3.22 8.60 0.50
CA VAL A 36 -2.42 7.40 0.20
C VAL A 36 -0.93 7.67 0.49
N PHE A 37 -0.41 8.81 0.01
CA PHE A 37 0.99 9.18 0.22
C PHE A 37 1.30 9.43 1.69
N PHE A 38 0.45 10.15 2.42
CA PHE A 38 0.61 10.34 3.86
C PHE A 38 0.65 9.01 4.61
N SER A 39 -0.28 8.10 4.31
CA SER A 39 -0.33 6.76 4.91
C SER A 39 0.94 5.97 4.60
N HIS A 40 1.47 6.08 3.38
CA HIS A 40 2.77 5.50 3.02
C HIS A 40 3.91 6.07 3.86
N GLN A 41 3.96 7.39 4.10
CA GLN A 41 5.01 8.00 4.93
C GLN A 41 4.94 7.53 6.39
N VAL A 42 3.73 7.39 6.95
CA VAL A 42 3.54 6.83 8.29
C VAL A 42 4.03 5.39 8.35
N GLY A 43 3.65 4.56 7.37
CA GLY A 43 4.12 3.17 7.27
C GLY A 43 5.64 3.07 7.14
N ALA A 44 6.26 3.91 6.31
CA ALA A 44 7.71 3.94 6.12
C ALA A 44 8.44 4.33 7.41
N PHE A 45 7.93 5.34 8.13
CA PHE A 45 8.45 5.72 9.42
C PHE A 45 8.37 4.57 10.43
N LEU A 46 7.17 3.98 10.59
CA LEU A 46 6.96 2.88 11.54
C LEU A 46 7.79 1.65 11.18
N GLY A 47 7.91 1.31 9.90
CA GLY A 47 8.68 0.15 9.43
C GLY A 47 10.17 0.27 9.76
N VAL A 48 10.78 1.43 9.46
CA VAL A 48 12.21 1.67 9.76
C VAL A 48 12.44 1.80 11.26
N TRP A 49 11.60 2.56 11.97
CA TRP A 49 11.74 2.75 13.41
C TRP A 49 11.58 1.44 14.20
N LEU A 50 10.54 0.66 13.91
CA LEU A 50 10.32 -0.63 14.54
C LEU A 50 11.42 -1.63 14.15
N GLY A 51 11.87 -1.61 12.89
CA GLY A 51 12.97 -2.44 12.42
C GLY A 51 14.26 -2.20 13.20
N GLY A 52 14.64 -0.94 13.40
CA GLY A 52 15.80 -0.58 14.23
C GLY A 52 15.62 -1.00 15.69
N ARG A 53 14.47 -0.71 16.28
CA ARG A 53 14.17 -1.07 17.68
C ARG A 53 14.21 -2.57 17.92
N LEU A 54 13.61 -3.37 17.04
CA LEU A 54 13.62 -4.84 17.15
C LEU A 54 15.01 -5.42 16.95
N TYR A 55 15.82 -4.83 16.07
CA TYR A 55 17.20 -5.24 15.90
C TYR A 55 18.03 -4.92 17.14
N ASP A 56 17.88 -3.74 17.73
CA ASP A 56 18.59 -3.35 18.96
C ASP A 56 18.26 -4.29 20.13
N GLU A 57 17.03 -4.80 20.19
CA GLU A 57 16.58 -5.70 21.27
C GLU A 57 16.93 -7.18 21.03
N THR A 58 16.85 -7.65 19.79
CA THR A 58 17.00 -9.09 19.45
C THR A 58 18.35 -9.43 18.84
N GLY A 59 19.09 -8.44 18.34
CA GLY A 59 20.32 -8.62 17.55
C GLY A 59 20.08 -9.26 16.18
N SER A 60 18.83 -9.44 15.74
CA SER A 60 18.48 -10.10 14.47
C SER A 60 17.35 -9.36 13.75
N TYR A 61 17.32 -9.48 12.41
CA TYR A 61 16.22 -9.00 11.57
C TYR A 61 15.13 -10.07 11.33
N ASP A 62 15.26 -11.28 11.87
CA ASP A 62 14.30 -12.37 11.61
C ASP A 62 12.86 -11.98 11.94
N VAL A 63 12.66 -11.27 13.06
CA VAL A 63 11.35 -10.77 13.47
C VAL A 63 10.80 -9.77 12.45
N VAL A 64 11.66 -8.88 11.93
CA VAL A 64 11.28 -7.88 10.92
C VAL A 64 10.87 -8.54 9.61
N TRP A 65 11.58 -9.59 9.20
CA TRP A 65 11.24 -10.38 8.02
C TRP A 65 9.86 -11.05 8.15
N TRP A 66 9.60 -11.71 9.27
CA TRP A 66 8.31 -12.36 9.51
C TRP A 66 7.17 -11.36 9.63
N LEU A 67 7.41 -10.18 10.23
CA LEU A 67 6.44 -9.07 10.22
C LEU A 67 6.13 -8.60 8.79
N GLY A 68 7.16 -8.49 7.94
CA GLY A 68 6.97 -8.15 6.52
C GLY A 68 6.09 -9.17 5.79
N VAL A 69 6.32 -10.47 6.01
CA VAL A 69 5.48 -11.55 5.46
C VAL A 69 4.04 -11.43 5.96
N ALA A 70 3.84 -11.25 7.27
CA ALA A 70 2.52 -11.13 7.86
C ALA A 70 1.75 -9.91 7.31
N LEU A 71 2.41 -8.76 7.18
CA LEU A 71 1.83 -7.55 6.60
C LEU A 71 1.49 -7.73 5.11
N GLY A 72 2.33 -8.44 4.35
CA GLY A 72 2.05 -8.76 2.94
C GLY A 72 0.81 -9.65 2.78
N VAL A 73 0.66 -10.68 3.63
CA VAL A 73 -0.54 -11.54 3.66
C VAL A 73 -1.77 -10.74 4.06
N PHE A 74 -1.66 -9.91 5.10
CA PHE A 74 -2.75 -9.04 5.53
C PHE A 74 -3.19 -8.08 4.41
N ALA A 75 -2.24 -7.46 3.71
CA ALA A 75 -2.54 -6.62 2.56
C ALA A 75 -3.29 -7.40 1.48
N ALA A 76 -2.85 -8.60 1.12
CA ALA A 76 -3.55 -9.42 0.13
C ALA A 76 -5.01 -9.71 0.53
N ILE A 77 -5.25 -10.04 1.80
CA ILE A 77 -6.61 -10.30 2.32
C ILE A 77 -7.49 -9.05 2.24
N VAL A 78 -6.97 -7.89 2.66
CA VAL A 78 -7.71 -6.61 2.68
C VAL A 78 -8.05 -6.13 1.27
N HIS A 79 -7.18 -6.41 0.30
CA HIS A 79 -7.39 -5.98 -1.10
C HIS A 79 -8.24 -6.98 -1.90
N TRP A 80 -8.30 -8.25 -1.50
CA TRP A 80 -9.08 -9.29 -2.18
C TRP A 80 -10.55 -8.94 -2.49
N PRO A 81 -11.34 -8.31 -1.58
CA PRO A 81 -12.74 -7.99 -1.85
C PRO A 81 -12.95 -6.73 -2.70
N ILE A 82 -11.89 -6.00 -3.09
CA ILE A 82 -12.02 -4.76 -3.86
C ILE A 82 -12.58 -5.08 -5.25
N GLN A 83 -13.67 -4.39 -5.62
CA GLN A 83 -14.27 -4.47 -6.95
C GLN A 83 -13.90 -3.24 -7.77
N GLU A 84 -13.36 -3.45 -8.96
CA GLU A 84 -12.98 -2.40 -9.91
C GLU A 84 -14.20 -1.78 -10.60
N ARG A 85 -15.05 -1.10 -9.83
CA ARG A 85 -16.28 -0.45 -10.30
C ARG A 85 -16.44 0.93 -9.66
N PRO A 86 -17.16 1.86 -10.31
CA PRO A 86 -17.45 3.16 -9.71
C PRO A 86 -18.07 3.00 -8.30
N ALA A 87 -17.50 3.68 -7.31
CA ALA A 87 -17.99 3.62 -5.92
C ALA A 87 -19.37 4.28 -5.74
N TYR A 88 -19.71 5.20 -6.64
CA TYR A 88 -21.03 5.83 -6.70
C TYR A 88 -21.69 5.49 -8.04
N THR A 89 -22.69 4.61 -8.00
CA THR A 89 -23.61 4.35 -9.11
C THR A 89 -24.83 5.24 -8.92
N GLY A 90 -24.87 6.47 -9.46
CA GLY A 90 -26.11 7.25 -9.45
C GLY A 90 -26.09 8.78 -9.54
N LEU A 91 -24.96 9.47 -9.74
CA LEU A 91 -25.01 10.93 -9.99
C LEU A 91 -25.08 11.21 -11.50
N PRO A 92 -26.09 11.95 -11.99
CA PRO A 92 -26.09 12.43 -13.37
C PRO A 92 -24.89 13.34 -13.62
N ALA A 93 -24.34 13.24 -14.83
CA ALA A 93 -23.21 14.03 -15.32
C ALA A 93 -23.51 15.54 -15.32
#